data_AF-A0A7S3ILG3-F1
#
_entry.id   AF-A0A7S3ILG3-F1
#
_cell.length_a   1.000
_cell.length_b   1.000
_cell.length_c   1.000
_cell.angle_alpha   90.00
_cell.angle_beta   90.00
_cell.angle_gamma   90.00
#
_symmetry.space_group_name_H-M   'P 1'
#
loop_
_entity.id
_entity.type
_entity.pdbx_description
1 polymer ?
#
loop_
_entity_poly.entity_id
_entity_poly.type
_entity_poly.pdbx_seq_one_letter_code
_entity_poly.pdbx_strand_id
1 'polypeptide(L)'
;MIQTMIVELGKFLVTLGGAIMTFFVVIRLINEYVATHEMDLYAVFLNVFYGLTGVVRHESFQFPNGQLYIIAFTMVSRMFFIGFLISMFVLRYFHVQLNIEAIKRIDIIRLKNSVSFDRERGAVTMTFFPINILLLPFYPVFLGLYMIGVSTERLSDFLLKAQYYLLMVGYVLASVLISVPLLPLLYLKTVVNQ
;
A
#
# COMPACT_ATOMS: atom_id res chain seq x y z
N MET A 1 -6.77 -1.31 5.64
CA MET A 1 -5.30 -1.34 5.57
C MET A 1 -4.69 -1.53 6.96
N ILE A 2 -4.79 -0.52 7.84
CA ILE A 2 -4.23 -0.60 9.20
C ILE A 2 -4.81 -1.78 10.00
N GLN A 3 -6.14 -1.96 9.98
CA GLN A 3 -6.78 -3.11 10.64
C GLN A 3 -6.28 -4.46 10.11
N THR A 4 -6.09 -4.59 8.79
CA THR A 4 -5.59 -5.81 8.16
C THR A 4 -4.15 -6.12 8.58
N MET A 5 -3.32 -5.07 8.70
CA MET A 5 -1.96 -5.20 9.22
C MET A 5 -1.93 -5.56 10.71
N ILE A 6 -2.82 -4.98 11.53
CA ILE A 6 -2.93 -5.30 12.95
C ILE A 6 -3.30 -6.77 13.16
N VAL A 7 -4.24 -7.30 12.38
CA VAL A 7 -4.65 -8.72 12.46
C VAL A 7 -3.49 -9.64 12.09
N GLU A 8 -2.77 -9.34 11.01
CA GLU A 8 -1.64 -10.17 10.58
C GLU A 8 -0.41 -10.06 11.50
N LEU A 9 -0.20 -8.89 12.11
CA LEU A 9 0.78 -8.69 13.18
C LEU A 9 0.39 -9.49 14.42
N GLY A 10 -0.88 -9.51 14.81
CA GLY A 10 -1.37 -10.31 15.91
C GLY A 10 -1.10 -11.81 15.71
N LYS A 11 -1.42 -12.33 14.52
CA LYS A 11 -1.10 -13.73 14.17
C LYS A 11 0.41 -14.00 14.23
N PHE A 12 1.23 -13.05 13.77
CA PHE A 12 2.70 -13.17 13.82
C PHE A 12 3.21 -13.19 15.27
N LEU A 13 2.72 -12.30 16.12
CA LEU A 13 3.06 -12.24 17.53
C LEU A 13 2.64 -13.50 18.28
N VAL A 14 1.53 -14.12 17.91
CA VAL A 14 1.10 -15.41 18.49
C VAL A 14 2.06 -16.54 18.09
N THR A 15 2.42 -16.66 16.81
CA THR A 15 3.38 -17.67 16.36
C THR A 15 4.77 -17.46 16.96
N LEU A 16 5.19 -16.20 17.07
CA LEU A 16 6.42 -15.78 17.71
C LEU A 16 6.42 -16.13 19.20
N GLY A 17 5.37 -15.72 19.91
CA GLY A 17 5.19 -15.96 21.33
C GLY A 17 5.21 -17.44 21.63
N GLY A 18 4.56 -18.25 20.80
CA GLY A 18 4.63 -19.72 20.88
C GLY A 18 6.05 -20.24 20.79
N ALA A 19 6.83 -19.79 19.81
CA ALA A 19 8.24 -20.17 19.68
C ALA A 19 9.06 -19.74 20.91
N ILE A 20 8.96 -18.47 21.34
CA ILE A 20 9.68 -17.98 22.53
C ILE A 20 9.31 -18.78 23.78
N MET A 21 8.03 -19.15 23.94
CA MET A 21 7.58 -19.97 25.07
C MET A 21 8.18 -21.38 25.05
N THR A 22 8.35 -22.00 23.88
CA THR A 22 9.06 -23.29 23.79
C THR A 22 10.52 -23.17 24.24
N PHE A 23 11.21 -22.10 23.82
CA PHE A 23 12.57 -21.81 24.29
C PHE A 23 12.61 -21.54 25.79
N PHE A 24 11.64 -20.81 26.32
CA PHE A 24 11.51 -20.54 27.74
C PHE A 24 11.40 -21.82 28.57
N VAL A 25 10.57 -22.78 28.14
CA VAL A 25 10.43 -24.08 28.82
C VAL A 25 11.74 -24.87 28.78
N VAL A 26 12.40 -24.93 27.62
CA VAL A 26 13.69 -25.63 27.47
C VAL A 26 14.77 -25.01 28.36
N ILE A 27 14.84 -23.67 28.39
CA ILE A 27 15.83 -22.95 29.21
C ILE A 27 15.53 -23.11 30.69
N ARG A 28 14.26 -23.14 31.09
CA ARG A 28 13.87 -23.45 32.47
C ARG A 28 14.39 -24.83 32.89
N LEU A 29 14.14 -25.85 32.07
CA LEU A 29 14.62 -27.22 32.34
C LEU A 29 16.14 -27.26 32.44
N ILE A 30 16.87 -26.56 31.56
CA ILE A 30 18.33 -26.52 31.60
C ILE A 30 18.84 -25.76 32.84
N ASN A 31 18.20 -24.65 33.20
CA ASN A 31 18.59 -23.85 34.36
C ASN A 31 18.43 -24.63 35.67
N GLU A 32 17.48 -25.56 35.78
CA GLU A 32 17.38 -26.45 36.96
C GLU A 32 18.65 -27.30 37.17
N TYR A 33 19.39 -27.63 36.11
CA TYR A 33 20.63 -28.42 36.20
C TYR A 33 21.91 -27.57 36.27
N VAL A 34 21.84 -26.30 35.89
CA VAL A 34 23.02 -25.45 35.61
C VAL A 34 23.11 -24.25 36.57
N ALA A 35 21.99 -23.82 37.14
CA ALA A 35 21.94 -22.70 38.07
C ALA A 35 22.56 -23.05 39.43
N THR A 36 23.15 -22.05 40.09
CA THR A 36 23.75 -22.19 41.43
C THR A 36 22.72 -22.20 42.55
N HIS A 37 21.53 -21.65 42.29
CA HIS A 37 20.41 -21.54 43.22
C HIS A 37 19.12 -21.77 42.44
N GLU A 38 18.04 -22.14 43.13
CA GLU A 38 16.71 -22.19 42.53
C GLU A 38 16.35 -20.81 41.97
N MET A 39 16.22 -20.73 40.65
CA MET A 39 15.80 -19.51 39.97
C MET A 39 14.28 -19.44 39.96
N ASP A 40 13.73 -18.32 40.45
CA ASP A 40 12.31 -18.04 40.28
C ASP A 40 11.94 -17.93 38.78
N LEU A 41 10.70 -18.25 38.44
CA LEU A 41 10.15 -18.20 37.09
C LEU A 41 10.40 -16.85 36.40
N TYR A 42 10.30 -15.76 37.17
CA TYR A 42 10.60 -14.42 36.68
C TYR A 42 12.07 -14.23 36.31
N ALA A 43 13.00 -14.77 37.11
CA ALA A 43 14.44 -14.68 36.84
C ALA A 43 14.82 -15.50 35.59
N VAL A 44 14.22 -16.68 35.42
CA VAL A 44 14.37 -17.46 34.18
C VAL A 44 13.88 -16.65 32.99
N PHE A 45 12.72 -16.00 33.09
CA PHE A 45 12.15 -15.21 32.00
C PHE A 45 13.07 -14.05 31.60
N LEU A 46 13.58 -13.35 32.60
CA LEU A 46 14.51 -12.25 32.42
C LEU A 46 15.80 -12.70 31.72
N ASN A 47 16.32 -13.88 32.06
CA ASN A 47 17.50 -14.45 31.42
C ASN A 47 17.25 -14.83 29.95
N VAL A 48 16.08 -15.39 29.63
CA VAL A 48 15.68 -15.67 28.24
C VAL A 48 15.56 -14.37 27.45
N PHE A 49 14.92 -13.37 28.02
CA PHE A 49 14.77 -12.06 27.39
C PHE A 49 16.12 -11.38 27.14
N TYR A 50 17.03 -11.45 28.11
CA TYR A 50 18.39 -10.92 27.95
C TYR A 50 19.19 -11.69 26.90
N GLY A 51 19.10 -13.01 26.85
CA GLY A 51 19.74 -13.79 25.78
C GLY A 51 19.16 -13.49 24.39
N LEU A 52 17.86 -13.22 24.28
CA LEU A 52 17.23 -12.78 23.02
C LEU A 52 17.68 -11.37 22.61
N THR A 53 17.88 -10.46 23.56
CA THR A 53 18.35 -9.09 23.30
C THR A 53 19.87 -8.98 23.13
N GLY A 54 20.62 -10.06 23.36
CA GLY A 54 22.07 -10.08 23.23
C GLY A 54 22.82 -9.59 24.47
N VAL A 55 22.14 -9.40 25.60
CA VAL A 55 22.75 -8.95 26.87
C VAL A 55 23.14 -10.17 27.68
N VAL A 56 24.44 -10.32 27.98
CA VAL A 56 24.95 -11.41 28.82
C VAL A 56 25.18 -10.89 30.24
N ARG A 57 24.53 -11.51 31.24
CA ARG A 57 24.82 -11.27 32.66
C ARG A 57 25.50 -12.50 33.25
N HIS A 58 26.77 -12.36 33.58
CA HIS A 58 27.59 -13.44 34.14
C HIS A 58 27.33 -13.68 35.64
N GLU A 59 26.76 -12.69 36.34
CA GLU A 59 26.53 -12.72 37.79
C GLU A 59 25.57 -13.84 38.23
N SER A 60 24.71 -14.30 37.32
CA SER A 60 23.72 -15.37 37.55
C SER A 60 24.28 -16.79 37.44
N PHE A 61 25.54 -16.98 37.01
CA PHE A 61 26.14 -18.31 36.78
C PHE A 61 27.60 -18.34 37.27
N GLN A 62 27.89 -19.05 38.37
CA GLN A 62 29.26 -19.18 38.87
C GLN A 62 30.04 -20.33 38.22
N PHE A 63 29.34 -21.37 37.75
CA PHE A 63 30.01 -22.50 37.11
C PHE A 63 30.40 -22.17 35.65
N PRO A 64 31.61 -22.56 35.19
CA PRO A 64 32.09 -22.29 33.83
C PRO A 64 31.12 -22.82 32.76
N ASN A 65 30.51 -23.98 33.02
CA ASN A 65 29.56 -24.61 32.11
C ASN A 65 28.28 -23.78 31.91
N GLY A 66 27.80 -23.11 32.97
CA GLY A 66 26.61 -22.25 32.88
C GLY A 66 26.88 -20.93 32.17
N GLN A 67 28.08 -20.38 32.35
CA GLN A 67 28.52 -19.21 31.59
C GLN A 67 28.66 -19.53 30.10
N LEU A 68 29.23 -20.69 29.76
CA LEU A 68 29.40 -21.12 28.38
C LEU A 68 28.05 -21.38 27.70
N TYR A 69 27.10 -21.96 28.45
CA TYR A 69 25.72 -22.14 28.00
C TYR A 69 25.03 -20.82 27.66
N ILE A 70 25.05 -19.83 28.56
CA ILE A 70 24.34 -18.56 28.31
C ILE A 70 25.00 -17.76 27.17
N ILE A 71 26.32 -17.86 27.01
CA ILE A 71 27.04 -17.27 25.88
C ILE A 71 26.61 -17.92 24.57
N ALA A 72 26.61 -19.26 24.51
CA ALA A 72 26.18 -20.01 23.33
C ALA A 72 24.72 -19.71 22.97
N PHE A 73 23.84 -19.69 23.97
CA PHE A 73 22.42 -19.33 23.81
C PHE A 73 22.23 -17.92 23.27
N THR A 74 22.95 -16.94 23.83
CA THR A 74 22.88 -15.54 23.39
C THR A 74 23.39 -15.40 21.95
N MET A 75 24.45 -16.13 21.60
CA MET A 75 25.02 -16.11 20.25
C MET A 75 24.06 -16.71 19.22
N VAL A 76 23.50 -17.89 19.51
CA VAL A 76 22.50 -18.56 18.66
C VAL A 76 21.26 -17.68 18.51
N SER A 77 20.78 -17.09 19.61
CA SER A 77 19.61 -16.21 19.59
C SER A 77 19.84 -14.96 18.74
N ARG A 78 21.01 -14.33 18.86
CA ARG A 78 21.32 -13.12 18.10
C ARG A 78 21.53 -13.40 16.62
N MET A 79 22.22 -14.48 16.26
CA MET A 79 22.49 -14.82 14.86
C MET A 79 21.25 -15.37 14.15
N PHE A 80 20.55 -16.32 14.77
CA PHE A 80 19.49 -17.05 14.09
C PHE A 80 18.12 -16.46 14.40
N PHE A 81 17.79 -16.22 15.67
CA PHE A 81 16.45 -15.80 16.04
C PHE A 81 16.10 -14.43 15.46
N ILE A 82 16.90 -13.39 15.74
CA ILE A 82 16.58 -12.03 15.27
C ILE A 82 16.52 -11.97 13.74
N GLY A 83 17.49 -12.58 13.04
CA GLY A 83 17.50 -12.62 11.58
C GLY A 83 16.30 -13.36 10.98
N PHE A 84 15.91 -14.48 11.60
CA PHE A 84 14.73 -15.24 11.21
C PHE A 84 13.44 -14.45 11.46
N LEU A 85 13.34 -13.70 12.56
CA LEU A 85 12.19 -12.85 12.86
C LEU A 85 12.01 -11.72 11.86
N ILE A 86 13.10 -11.03 11.53
CA ILE A 86 13.09 -9.99 10.50
C ILE A 86 12.66 -10.59 9.17
N SER A 87 13.20 -11.75 8.79
CA SER A 87 12.88 -12.41 7.53
C SER A 87 11.42 -12.84 7.43
N MET A 88 10.87 -13.44 8.49
CA MET A 88 9.45 -13.79 8.56
C MET A 88 8.54 -12.55 8.46
N PHE A 89 8.92 -11.48 9.16
CA PHE A 89 8.15 -10.24 9.14
C PHE A 89 8.13 -9.61 7.74
N VAL A 90 9.29 -9.52 7.08
CA VAL A 90 9.41 -9.00 5.72
C VAL A 90 8.60 -9.83 4.73
N LEU A 91 8.69 -11.16 4.81
CA LEU A 91 7.97 -12.07 3.91
C LEU A 91 6.45 -11.90 4.05
N ARG A 92 5.95 -11.86 5.29
CA ARG A 92 4.51 -11.66 5.55
C ARG A 92 4.06 -10.26 5.12
N TYR A 93 4.84 -9.23 5.40
CA TYR A 93 4.54 -7.86 4.98
C TYR A 93 4.36 -7.78 3.45
N PHE A 94 5.28 -8.37 2.69
CA PHE A 94 5.23 -8.39 1.24
C PHE A 94 3.93 -9.03 0.70
N HIS A 95 3.54 -10.19 1.24
CA HIS A 95 2.28 -10.84 0.86
C HIS A 95 1.04 -10.00 1.20
N VAL A 96 1.02 -9.38 2.37
CA VAL A 96 -0.10 -8.53 2.79
C VAL A 96 -0.22 -7.30 1.88
N GLN A 97 0.89 -6.70 1.49
CA GLN A 97 0.91 -5.57 0.56
C GLN A 97 0.27 -5.94 -0.79
N LEU A 98 0.67 -7.06 -1.40
CA LEU A 98 0.11 -7.53 -2.67
C LEU A 98 -1.40 -7.75 -2.58
N ASN A 99 -1.88 -8.35 -1.48
CA ASN A 99 -3.31 -8.58 -1.26
C ASN A 99 -4.09 -7.26 -1.13
N ILE A 100 -3.52 -6.26 -0.44
CA ILE A 100 -4.14 -4.94 -0.30
C ILE A 100 -4.21 -4.23 -1.67
N GLU A 101 -3.16 -4.32 -2.48
CA GLU A 101 -3.16 -3.76 -3.84
C GLU A 101 -4.21 -4.44 -4.72
N ALA A 102 -4.35 -5.76 -4.63
CA ALA A 102 -5.39 -6.50 -5.34
C ALA A 102 -6.80 -6.05 -4.93
N ILE A 103 -7.08 -5.93 -3.62
CA ILE A 103 -8.37 -5.45 -3.11
C ILE A 103 -8.66 -4.04 -3.61
N LYS A 104 -7.68 -3.13 -3.55
CA LYS A 104 -7.84 -1.76 -4.09
C LYS A 104 -8.20 -1.77 -5.58
N ARG A 105 -7.55 -2.62 -6.38
CA ARG A 105 -7.85 -2.75 -7.82
C ARG A 105 -9.27 -3.29 -8.04
N ILE A 106 -9.70 -4.27 -7.26
CA ILE A 106 -11.05 -4.82 -7.33
C ILE A 106 -12.09 -3.75 -6.98
N ASP A 107 -11.87 -2.97 -5.93
CA ASP A 107 -12.78 -1.88 -5.56
C ASP A 107 -12.88 -0.81 -6.65
N ILE A 108 -11.75 -0.45 -7.27
CA ILE A 108 -11.74 0.47 -8.42
C ILE A 108 -12.53 -0.11 -9.59
N ILE A 109 -12.34 -1.39 -9.92
CA ILE A 109 -13.09 -2.06 -10.99
C ILE A 109 -14.58 -2.09 -10.67
N ARG A 110 -14.94 -2.39 -9.43
CA ARG A 110 -16.33 -2.43 -8.97
C ARG A 110 -16.99 -1.05 -9.03
N LEU A 111 -16.28 0.00 -8.62
CA LEU A 111 -16.74 1.39 -8.74
C LEU A 111 -16.93 1.78 -10.21
N LYS A 112 -15.99 1.42 -11.08
CA LYS A 112 -16.09 1.68 -12.53
C LYS A 112 -17.23 0.90 -13.21
N ASN A 113 -17.55 -0.29 -12.73
CA ASN A 113 -18.67 -1.11 -13.23
C ASN A 113 -19.99 -0.82 -12.48
N SER A 114 -20.04 0.22 -11.65
CA SER A 114 -21.26 0.58 -10.93
C SER A 114 -22.21 1.34 -11.85
N VAL A 115 -23.52 1.10 -11.67
CA VAL A 115 -24.58 1.78 -12.42
C VAL A 115 -24.53 3.31 -12.23
N SER A 116 -24.04 3.80 -11.08
CA SER A 116 -23.87 5.24 -10.87
C SER A 116 -22.73 5.80 -11.72
N PHE A 117 -21.61 5.09 -11.86
CA PHE A 117 -20.50 5.50 -12.71
C PHE A 117 -20.89 5.52 -14.19
N ASP A 118 -21.66 4.54 -14.65
CA ASP A 118 -22.20 4.54 -16.03
C ASP A 118 -23.19 5.69 -16.27
N ARG A 119 -24.02 6.02 -15.27
CA ARG A 119 -24.96 7.14 -15.36
C ARG A 119 -24.25 8.49 -15.40
N GLU A 120 -23.23 8.69 -14.58
CA GLU A 120 -22.42 9.91 -14.58
C GLU A 120 -21.58 10.02 -15.85
N ARG A 121 -20.89 8.95 -16.26
CA ARG A 121 -20.10 8.95 -17.49
C ARG A 121 -20.97 9.13 -18.72
N GLY A 122 -22.16 8.53 -18.75
CA GLY A 122 -23.18 8.71 -19.78
C GLY A 122 -23.72 10.14 -19.82
N ALA A 123 -23.99 10.76 -18.68
CA ALA A 123 -24.40 12.16 -18.61
C ALA A 123 -23.29 13.08 -19.13
N VAL A 124 -22.04 12.83 -18.73
CA VAL A 124 -20.86 13.57 -19.18
C VAL A 124 -20.67 13.41 -20.70
N THR A 125 -20.70 12.19 -21.24
CA THR A 125 -20.54 11.98 -22.69
C THR A 125 -21.71 12.55 -23.51
N MET A 126 -22.95 12.52 -23.00
CA MET A 126 -24.08 13.17 -23.67
C MET A 126 -23.92 14.70 -23.72
N THR A 127 -23.38 15.32 -22.67
CA THR A 127 -23.09 16.77 -22.69
C THR A 127 -21.97 17.15 -23.65
N PHE A 128 -21.00 16.26 -23.87
CA PHE A 128 -19.87 16.49 -24.78
C PHE A 128 -20.14 16.08 -26.23
N PHE A 129 -21.15 15.24 -26.51
CA PHE A 129 -21.45 14.74 -27.85
C PHE A 129 -21.71 15.85 -28.89
N PRO A 130 -22.50 16.91 -28.60
CA PRO A 130 -22.70 18.01 -29.55
C PRO A 130 -21.41 18.77 -29.85
N ILE A 131 -20.53 18.90 -28.86
CA ILE A 131 -19.27 19.63 -28.98
C ILE A 131 -18.24 18.81 -29.77
N ASN A 132 -18.23 17.48 -29.60
CA ASN A 132 -17.41 16.57 -30.41
C ASN A 132 -17.76 16.62 -31.90
N ILE A 133 -19.05 16.77 -32.24
CA ILE A 133 -19.50 16.95 -33.63
C ILE A 133 -19.01 18.29 -34.20
N LEU A 134 -18.99 19.34 -33.39
CA LEU A 134 -18.53 20.67 -33.78
C LEU A 134 -17.00 20.71 -34.02
N LEU A 135 -16.25 19.86 -33.32
CA LEU A 135 -14.78 19.77 -33.40
C LEU A 135 -14.25 18.75 -34.42
N LEU A 136 -15.09 17.84 -34.92
CA LEU A 136 -14.78 16.87 -35.97
C LEU A 136 -14.06 17.46 -37.21
N PRO A 137 -14.41 18.65 -37.75
CA PRO A 137 -13.69 19.24 -38.88
C PRO A 137 -12.28 19.75 -38.54
N PHE A 138 -11.93 19.93 -37.28
CA PHE A 138 -10.60 20.36 -36.84
C PHE A 138 -9.65 19.18 -36.54
N TYR A 139 -10.19 17.97 -36.38
CA TYR A 139 -9.43 16.74 -36.19
C TYR A 139 -8.33 16.49 -37.24
N PRO A 140 -8.57 16.66 -38.56
CA PRO A 140 -7.52 16.46 -39.56
C PRO A 140 -6.38 17.49 -39.49
N VAL A 141 -6.62 18.70 -38.98
CA VAL A 141 -5.56 19.71 -38.76
C VAL A 141 -4.61 19.28 -37.64
N PHE A 142 -5.16 18.72 -36.55
CA PHE A 142 -4.36 18.20 -35.45
C PHE A 142 -3.62 16.90 -35.81
N LEU A 143 -4.25 16.02 -36.58
CA LEU A 143 -3.66 14.76 -37.02
C LEU A 143 -2.57 14.98 -38.08
N GLY A 144 -2.74 15.97 -38.96
CA GLY A 144 -1.70 16.42 -39.89
C GLY A 144 -0.46 16.95 -39.18
N LEU A 145 -0.61 17.69 -38.07
CA LEU A 145 0.52 18.17 -37.28
C LEU A 145 1.32 17.02 -36.62
N TYR A 146 0.63 15.95 -36.22
CA TYR A 146 1.22 14.76 -35.62
C TYR A 146 2.00 13.91 -36.63
N MET A 147 1.50 13.81 -37.87
CA MET A 147 2.14 13.00 -38.93
C MET A 147 3.35 13.68 -39.59
N ILE A 148 3.46 15.01 -39.56
CA ILE A 148 4.47 15.74 -40.34
C ILE A 148 5.80 15.92 -39.58
N GLY A 149 5.88 15.69 -38.27
CA GLY A 149 6.96 16.29 -37.47
C GLY A 149 7.66 15.49 -36.37
N VAL A 150 7.51 14.17 -36.24
CA VAL A 150 8.06 13.51 -35.03
C VAL A 150 8.72 12.15 -35.25
N SER A 151 10.04 12.11 -35.12
CA SER A 151 10.87 10.90 -35.13
C SER A 151 11.23 10.38 -33.73
N THR A 152 10.83 11.05 -32.65
CA THR A 152 11.23 10.68 -31.27
C THR A 152 10.02 10.51 -30.33
N GLU A 153 10.01 9.41 -29.58
CA GLU A 153 8.92 9.01 -28.66
C GLU A 153 8.60 10.07 -27.59
N ARG A 154 9.61 10.85 -27.16
CA ARG A 154 9.42 11.91 -26.15
C ARG A 154 8.69 13.13 -26.71
N LEU A 155 8.95 13.48 -27.97
CA LEU A 155 8.31 14.63 -28.61
C LEU A 155 6.87 14.29 -28.98
N SER A 156 6.59 13.02 -29.33
CA SER A 156 5.23 12.56 -29.63
C SER A 156 4.35 12.59 -28.39
N ASP A 157 4.88 12.16 -27.23
CA ASP A 157 4.17 12.21 -25.94
C ASP A 157 3.89 13.66 -25.50
N PHE A 158 4.84 14.56 -25.74
CA PHE A 158 4.66 15.98 -25.45
C PHE A 158 3.60 16.62 -26.36
N LEU A 159 3.67 16.37 -27.67
CA LEU A 159 2.71 16.87 -28.64
C LEU A 159 1.30 16.34 -28.40
N LEU A 160 1.18 15.06 -28.04
CA LEU A 160 -0.11 14.47 -27.68
C LEU A 160 -0.71 15.19 -26.46
N LYS A 161 0.08 15.44 -25.41
CA LYS A 161 -0.37 16.17 -24.22
C LYS A 161 -0.74 17.62 -24.53
N ALA A 162 0.05 18.31 -25.35
CA ALA A 162 -0.23 19.67 -25.78
C ALA A 162 -1.52 19.75 -26.62
N GLN A 163 -1.75 18.78 -27.51
CA GLN A 163 -2.98 18.65 -28.29
C GLN A 163 -4.20 18.45 -27.37
N TYR A 164 -4.12 17.57 -26.38
CA TYR A 164 -5.21 17.37 -25.42
C TYR A 164 -5.49 18.62 -24.59
N TYR A 165 -4.46 19.36 -24.20
CA TYR A 165 -4.62 20.61 -23.47
C TYR A 165 -5.31 21.68 -24.32
N LEU A 166 -4.88 21.85 -25.57
CA LEU A 166 -5.51 22.78 -26.52
C LEU A 166 -6.98 22.41 -26.79
N LEU A 167 -7.27 21.12 -26.97
CA LEU A 167 -8.64 20.63 -27.09
C LEU A 167 -9.46 21.01 -25.87
N MET A 168 -9.01 20.69 -24.64
CA MET A 168 -9.70 21.02 -23.39
C MET A 168 -10.02 22.51 -23.26
N VAL A 169 -9.06 23.39 -23.60
CA VAL A 169 -9.29 24.84 -23.58
C VAL A 169 -10.31 25.25 -24.65
N GLY A 170 -10.21 24.67 -25.86
CA GLY A 170 -11.20 24.84 -26.92
C GLY A 170 -12.62 24.41 -26.51
N TYR A 171 -12.74 23.29 -25.78
CA TYR A 171 -14.02 22.82 -25.22
C TYR A 171 -14.63 23.84 -24.26
N VAL A 172 -13.82 24.41 -23.36
CA VAL A 172 -14.29 25.42 -22.41
C VAL A 172 -14.78 26.67 -23.15
N LEU A 173 -14.02 27.15 -24.14
CA LEU A 173 -14.40 28.31 -24.93
C LEU A 173 -15.69 28.06 -25.73
N ALA A 174 -15.80 26.92 -26.42
CA ALA A 174 -17.01 26.56 -27.16
C ALA A 174 -18.24 26.42 -26.25
N SER A 175 -18.06 25.82 -25.06
CA SER A 175 -19.12 25.72 -24.06
C SER A 175 -19.61 27.08 -23.59
N VAL A 176 -18.71 28.04 -23.36
CA VAL A 176 -19.08 29.42 -23.01
C VAL A 176 -19.81 30.10 -24.17
N LEU A 177 -19.29 29.97 -25.39
CA LEU A 177 -19.85 30.60 -26.59
C LEU A 177 -21.28 30.10 -26.90
N ILE A 178 -21.57 28.83 -26.62
CA ILE A 178 -22.91 28.24 -26.79
C ILE A 178 -23.82 28.55 -25.60
N SER A 179 -23.32 28.50 -24.36
CA SER A 179 -24.14 28.69 -23.16
C SER A 179 -24.60 30.13 -22.94
N VAL A 180 -23.74 31.12 -23.25
CA VAL A 180 -24.04 32.55 -23.10
C VAL A 180 -25.29 32.98 -23.87
N PRO A 181 -25.51 32.61 -25.15
CA PRO A 181 -26.75 32.92 -25.86
C PRO A 181 -27.92 31.99 -25.51
N LEU A 182 -27.68 30.73 -25.14
CA LEU A 182 -28.75 29.78 -24.82
C LEU A 182 -29.45 30.08 -23.49
N LEU A 183 -28.70 30.47 -22.47
CA LEU A 183 -29.23 30.77 -21.13
C LEU A 183 -30.33 31.83 -21.13
N PRO A 184 -30.16 33.02 -21.74
CA PRO A 184 -31.23 34.02 -21.79
C PRO A 184 -32.42 33.57 -22.66
N LEU A 185 -32.21 32.79 -23.71
CA LEU A 185 -33.29 32.20 -24.52
C LEU A 185 -34.12 31.18 -23.72
N LEU A 186 -33.46 30.32 -22.93
CA LEU A 186 -34.13 29.36 -22.05
C LEU A 186 -34.89 30.06 -20.92
N TYR A 187 -34.33 31.16 -20.39
CA TYR A 187 -35.02 32.00 -19.40
C TYR A 187 -36.25 32.68 -19.99
N LEU A 188 -36.14 33.28 -21.17
CA LEU A 188 -37.30 33.86 -21.87
C LEU A 188 -38.38 32.82 -22.16
N LYS A 189 -37.99 31.62 -22.60
CA LYS A 189 -38.92 30.52 -22.84
C LYS A 189 -39.65 30.09 -21.57
N THR A 190 -38.97 30.06 -20.42
CA THR A 190 -39.61 29.70 -19.14
C THR A 190 -40.58 30.76 -18.67
N VAL A 191 -40.30 32.05 -18.89
CA VAL A 191 -41.23 33.16 -18.57
C VAL A 191 -42.44 33.20 -19.49
N VAL A 192 -42.26 32.93 -20.80
CA VAL A 192 -43.37 32.96 -21.78
C VAL A 192 -44.32 31.76 -21.64
N ASN A 193 -43.84 30.65 -21.10
CA ASN A 193 -44.58 29.40 -20.98
C ASN A 193 -45.19 29.18 -19.57
N GLN A 194 -45.05 30.17 -18.69
CA GLN A 194 -45.81 30.34 -17.44
C GLN A 194 -47.03 31.21 -17.69
#